data_AF-A0A3D5N9K2-F1
#
_entry.id   AF-A0A3D5N9K2-F1
#
_cell.length_a   1.000
_cell.length_b   1.000
_cell.length_c   1.000
_cell.angle_alpha   90.00
_cell.angle_beta   90.00
_cell.angle_gamma   90.00
#
_symmetry.space_group_name_H-M   'P 1'
#
loop_
_entity.id
_entity.type
_entity.pdbx_description
1 polymer ?
#
loop_
_entity_poly.entity_id
_entity_poly.type
_entity_poly.pdbx_seq_one_letter_code
_entity_poly.pdbx_strand_id
1 'polypeptide(L)'
;YLIPAFMVFNPEIIEGGPIEIVLWTGFTAILCLVAFAAALEGYLFAHMDIISRVLIVPATVGVFWPDLTAEIAGTVVLLAILGLNWWKGKKDGPTPAAAPS
;
A
#
# COMPACT_ATOMS: atom_id res chain seq x y z
N TYR A 1 -11.48 7.59 -3.74
CA TYR A 1 -11.91 8.33 -2.54
C TYR A 1 -10.92 8.28 -1.36
N LEU A 2 -9.77 7.60 -1.47
CA LEU A 2 -8.79 7.56 -0.37
C LEU A 2 -8.13 8.90 -0.07
N ILE A 3 -7.84 9.72 -1.10
CA ILE A 3 -7.18 11.02 -0.90
C ILE A 3 -8.02 11.93 0.03
N PRO A 4 -9.32 12.16 -0.22
CA PRO A 4 -10.16 12.89 0.74
C PRO A 4 -10.23 12.25 2.13
N ALA A 5 -10.21 10.92 2.23
CA ALA A 5 -10.23 10.26 3.55
C ALA A 5 -8.97 10.58 4.37
N PHE A 6 -7.79 10.59 3.74
CA PHE A 6 -6.55 10.99 4.43
C PHE A 6 -6.62 12.43 4.93
N MET A 7 -7.15 13.35 4.12
CA MET A 7 -7.31 14.75 4.50
C MET A 7 -8.30 14.95 5.67
N VAL A 8 -9.33 14.10 5.78
CA VAL A 8 -10.33 14.18 6.86
C VAL A 8 -9.82 13.55 8.16
N PHE A 9 -9.13 12.40 8.08
CA PHE A 9 -8.66 11.69 9.27
C PHE A 9 -7.30 12.17 9.79
N ASN A 10 -6.55 12.94 9.01
CA ASN A 10 -5.23 13.46 9.38
C ASN A 10 -5.19 14.99 9.13
N PRO A 11 -5.70 15.81 10.06
CA PRO A 11 -5.75 17.27 9.91
C PRO A 11 -4.38 17.90 9.66
N GLU A 12 -3.29 17.28 10.13
CA GLU A 12 -1.90 17.69 9.88
C GLU A 12 -1.53 17.79 8.40
N ILE A 13 -2.25 17.11 7.50
CA ILE A 13 -2.04 17.22 6.06
C ILE A 13 -2.50 18.59 5.53
N ILE A 14 -3.55 19.17 6.12
CA ILE A 14 -4.15 20.45 5.68
C ILE A 14 -3.59 21.61 6.50
N GLU A 15 -3.62 21.47 7.82
CA GLU A 15 -3.31 22.53 8.78
C GLU A 15 -1.80 22.63 9.04
N GLY A 16 -1.06 21.58 8.69
CA GLY A 16 0.34 21.42 9.06
C GLY A 16 0.50 20.91 10.49
N GLY A 17 1.68 20.40 10.80
CA GLY A 17 2.03 19.85 12.10
C GLY A 17 3.54 19.69 12.26
N PRO A 18 4.00 19.05 13.34
CA PRO A 18 5.39 18.64 13.47
C PRO A 18 5.86 17.88 12.22
N ILE A 19 7.07 18.20 11.73
CA ILE A 19 7.57 17.69 10.45
C ILE A 19 7.60 16.16 10.41
N GLU A 20 7.89 15.53 11.55
CA GLU A 20 7.94 14.09 11.70
C GLU A 20 6.57 13.44 11.45
N ILE A 21 5.51 14.04 12.00
CA ILE A 21 4.14 13.55 11.88
C ILE A 21 3.64 13.72 10.44
N VAL A 22 3.93 14.87 9.82
CA VAL A 22 3.54 15.13 8.43
C VAL A 22 4.25 14.16 7.47
N LEU A 23 5.55 13.89 7.68
CA LEU A 23 6.30 12.92 6.86
C LEU A 23 5.76 11.50 7.02
N TRP A 24 5.47 11.09 8.26
CA TRP A 24 4.89 9.78 8.54
C TRP A 24 3.52 9.61 7.88
N THR A 25 2.63 10.59 8.07
CA THR A 25 1.29 10.61 7.49
C THR A 25 1.32 10.64 5.96
N GLY A 26 2.21 11.45 5.36
CA GLY A 26 2.40 11.49 3.92
C GLY A 26 2.90 10.16 3.36
N PHE A 27 3.81 9.50 4.07
CA PHE A 27 4.30 8.17 3.71
C PHE A 27 3.19 7.12 3.76
N THR A 28 2.43 7.03 4.86
CA THR A 28 1.34 6.05 5.00
C THR A 28 0.21 6.31 4.00
N ALA A 29 -0.04 7.59 3.66
CA ALA A 29 -0.98 7.97 2.61
C ALA A 29 -0.58 7.43 1.23
N ILE A 30 0.67 7.66 0.82
CA ILE A 30 1.21 7.14 -0.45
C ILE A 30 1.15 5.61 -0.45
N LEU A 31 1.58 4.97 0.64
CA LEU A 31 1.59 3.51 0.77
C LEU A 31 0.18 2.93 0.61
N CYS A 32 -0.82 3.48 1.30
CA CYS A 32 -2.21 3.03 1.22
C CYS A 32 -2.78 3.24 -0.18
N LEU A 33 -2.52 4.39 -0.80
CA LEU A 33 -2.98 4.67 -2.16
C LEU A 33 -2.42 3.67 -3.17
N VAL A 34 -1.12 3.40 -3.11
CA VAL A 34 -0.44 2.44 -3.98
C VAL A 34 -0.95 1.03 -3.73
N ALA A 35 -1.01 0.59 -2.47
CA ALA A 35 -1.46 -0.76 -2.13
C ALA A 35 -2.92 -0.99 -2.55
N PHE A 36 -3.80 -0.03 -2.27
CA PHE A 36 -5.21 -0.16 -2.63
C PHE A 36 -5.43 -0.13 -4.15
N ALA A 37 -4.73 0.74 -4.87
CA ALA A 37 -4.76 0.74 -6.34
C ALA A 37 -4.28 -0.61 -6.90
N ALA A 38 -3.15 -1.13 -6.41
CA ALA A 38 -2.64 -2.44 -6.79
C ALA A 38 -3.66 -3.57 -6.51
N ALA A 39 -4.36 -3.51 -5.38
CA ALA A 39 -5.40 -4.47 -5.05
C ALA A 39 -6.62 -4.40 -5.98
N LEU A 40 -6.98 -3.22 -6.49
CA LEU A 40 -8.08 -3.07 -7.45
C LEU A 40 -7.67 -3.55 -8.84
N GLU A 41 -6.51 -3.11 -9.34
CA GLU A 41 -5.96 -3.52 -10.63
C GLU A 41 -5.56 -5.00 -10.65
N GLY A 42 -5.29 -5.59 -9.48
CA GLY A 42 -4.81 -6.97 -9.36
C GLY A 42 -3.35 -7.15 -9.78
N TYR A 43 -2.60 -6.05 -9.91
CA TYR A 43 -1.21 -6.05 -10.35
C TYR A 43 -0.47 -4.82 -9.83
N LEU A 44 0.81 -4.99 -9.47
CA LEU A 44 1.75 -3.88 -9.26
C LEU A 44 3.12 -4.19 -9.88
N PHE A 45 3.83 -5.17 -9.32
CA PHE A 45 5.07 -5.72 -9.88
C PHE A 45 4.91 -7.14 -10.40
N ALA A 46 3.95 -7.87 -9.84
CA ALA A 46 3.49 -9.18 -10.29
C ALA A 46 1.97 -9.29 -10.06
N HIS A 47 1.36 -10.35 -10.59
CA HIS A 47 -0.06 -10.64 -10.36
C HIS A 47 -0.34 -10.81 -8.86
N MET A 48 -1.38 -10.15 -8.37
CA MET A 48 -1.80 -10.23 -6.98
C MET A 48 -2.86 -11.30 -6.79
N ASP A 49 -2.58 -12.25 -5.89
CA ASP A 49 -3.56 -13.25 -5.49
C ASP A 49 -4.72 -12.63 -4.69
N ILE A 50 -5.86 -13.32 -4.68
CA ILE A 50 -7.07 -12.81 -4.03
C ILE A 50 -6.91 -12.57 -2.52
N ILE A 51 -6.06 -13.35 -1.84
CA ILE A 51 -5.84 -13.22 -0.39
C ILE A 51 -5.12 -11.92 -0.10
N SER A 52 -4.03 -11.64 -0.84
CA SER A 52 -3.30 -10.37 -0.77
C SER A 52 -4.23 -9.17 -1.00
N ARG A 53 -5.11 -9.26 -2.00
CA ARG A 53 -6.07 -8.20 -2.33
C ARG A 53 -7.09 -7.97 -1.22
N VAL A 54 -7.63 -9.05 -0.65
CA VAL A 54 -8.61 -8.98 0.44
C VAL A 54 -7.97 -8.47 1.74
N LEU A 55 -6.71 -8.84 2.03
CA LEU A 55 -5.98 -8.38 3.23
C LEU A 55 -5.59 -6.91 3.17
N ILE A 56 -5.37 -6.34 1.98
CA ILE A 56 -5.07 -4.91 1.83
C ILE A 56 -6.22 -4.04 2.35
N VAL A 57 -7.47 -4.47 2.17
CA VAL A 57 -8.64 -3.68 2.58
C VAL A 57 -8.67 -3.39 4.10
N PRO A 58 -8.68 -4.40 5.00
CA PRO A 58 -8.65 -4.14 6.44
C PRO A 58 -7.32 -3.53 6.90
N ALA A 59 -6.19 -3.79 6.22
CA ALA A 59 -4.92 -3.14 6.54
C ALA A 59 -4.96 -1.63 6.25
N THR A 60 -5.52 -1.22 5.11
CA THR A 60 -5.77 0.19 4.80
C THR A 60 -6.73 0.82 5.82
N VAL A 61 -7.80 0.14 6.23
CA VAL A 61 -8.69 0.63 7.29
C VAL A 61 -7.94 0.81 8.62
N GLY A 62 -7.05 -0.11 8.97
CA GLY A 62 -6.20 -0.01 10.16
C GLY A 62 -5.32 1.24 10.16
N VAL A 63 -4.78 1.63 9.01
CA VAL A 63 -4.00 2.89 8.85
C VAL A 63 -4.85 4.13 9.10
N PHE A 64 -6.14 4.11 8.79
CA PHE A 64 -7.04 5.24 9.07
C PHE A 64 -7.59 5.25 10.50
N TRP A 65 -7.38 4.18 11.27
CA TRP A 65 -7.94 4.09 12.61
C TRP A 65 -7.19 5.05 13.54
N PRO A 66 -7.88 5.82 14.41
CA PRO A 66 -7.26 6.79 15.31
C PRO A 66 -6.59 6.10 16.52
N ASP A 67 -5.76 5.10 16.25
CA ASP A 67 -4.92 4.36 17.19
C ASP A 67 -3.57 4.06 16.54
N LEU A 68 -2.49 4.50 17.16
CA LEU A 68 -1.14 4.34 16.63
C LEU A 68 -0.76 2.86 16.43
N THR A 69 -1.28 1.96 17.26
CA THR A 69 -0.97 0.53 17.15
C THR A 69 -1.64 -0.08 15.92
N ALA A 70 -2.90 0.25 15.69
CA ALA A 70 -3.65 -0.15 14.49
C ALA A 70 -2.99 0.41 13.22
N GLU A 71 -2.54 1.66 13.27
CA GLU A 71 -1.89 2.31 12.14
C GLU A 71 -0.56 1.63 11.76
N ILE A 72 0.29 1.37 12.75
CA ILE A 72 1.56 0.64 12.54
C ILE A 72 1.28 -0.78 12.05
N ALA A 73 0.32 -1.48 12.65
CA ALA A 73 -0.03 -2.83 12.23
C ALA A 73 -0.51 -2.86 10.77
N GLY A 74 -1.39 -1.93 10.38
CA GLY A 74 -1.85 -1.78 9.00
C GLY A 74 -0.69 -1.50 8.04
N THR A 75 0.18 -0.55 8.41
CA THR A 75 1.37 -0.19 7.63
C THR A 75 2.30 -1.38 7.40
N VAL A 76 2.57 -2.16 8.45
CA VAL A 76 3.40 -3.37 8.37
C VAL A 76 2.79 -4.42 7.44
N VAL A 77 1.48 -4.65 7.52
CA VAL A 77 0.79 -5.61 6.64
C VAL A 77 0.88 -5.17 5.18
N LEU A 78 0.65 -3.87 4.90
CA LEU A 78 0.77 -3.34 3.54
C LEU A 78 2.20 -3.49 2.99
N LEU A 79 3.21 -3.14 3.78
CA LEU A 79 4.62 -3.31 3.40
C LEU A 79 4.96 -4.79 3.14
N ALA A 80 4.48 -5.70 3.97
CA ALA A 80 4.71 -7.13 3.78
C ALA A 80 4.10 -7.63 2.47
N ILE A 81 2.84 -7.28 2.17
CA ILE A 81 2.16 -7.72 0.95
C ILE A 81 2.85 -7.14 -0.29
N LEU A 82 3.16 -5.85 -0.29
CA LEU A 82 3.83 -5.21 -1.42
C LEU A 82 5.27 -5.71 -1.59
N GLY A 83 6.00 -5.94 -0.50
CA GLY A 83 7.34 -6.54 -0.51
C GLY A 83 7.34 -7.95 -1.11
N LEU A 84 6.35 -8.78 -0.73
CA LEU A 84 6.15 -10.11 -1.33
C LEU A 84 5.81 -10.00 -2.82
N ASN A 85 4.96 -9.05 -3.22
CA ASN A 85 4.62 -8.83 -4.63
C ASN A 85 5.85 -8.42 -5.45
N TRP A 86 6.68 -7.52 -4.90
CA TRP A 86 7.94 -7.11 -5.53
C TRP A 86 8.94 -8.26 -5.68
N TRP A 87 9.07 -9.12 -4.66
CA TRP A 87 9.92 -10.31 -4.75
C TRP A 87 9.41 -11.33 -5.76
N LYS A 88 8.09 -11.50 -5.91
CA LYS A 88 7.51 -12.33 -6.98
C LYS A 88 7.85 -11.76 -8.36
N GLY A 89 7.66 -10.46 -8.57
CA GLY A 89 7.96 -9.80 -9.84
C GLY A 89 9.43 -9.88 -10.27
N LYS A 90 10.36 -9.98 -9.30
CA LYS A 90 11.78 -10.25 -9.59
C LYS A 90 12.08 -11.68 -10.02
N LYS A 91 11.29 -12.65 -9.57
CA LYS A 91 11.48 -14.07 -9.91
C LYS A 91 10.88 -14.41 -11.27
N ASP A 92 9.83 -13.70 -11.67
CA ASP A 92 9.15 -13.85 -12.96
C ASP A 92 9.90 -13.15 -14.12
N GLY A 93 11.25 -13.18 -14.11
CA GLY A 93 12.11 -12.48 -15.08
C GLY A 93 11.76 -12.78 -16.56
N PRO A 94 12.20 -11.93 -17.51
CA PRO A 94 11.76 -11.98 -18.89
C PRO A 94 11.85 -13.41 -19.45
N THR A 95 10.70 -14.00 -19.78
CA THR A 95 10.69 -15.28 -20.50
C THR A 95 11.50 -15.06 -21.78
N PRO A 96 12.61 -15.79 -22.02
CA PRO A 96 13.35 -15.67 -23.26
C PRO A 96 12.37 -15.87 -24.42
N ALA A 97 12.26 -14.88 -25.30
CA ALA A 97 11.44 -14.99 -26.50
C ALA A 97 11.83 -16.29 -27.21
N ALA A 98 10.87 -17.20 -27.37
CA ALA A 98 11.10 -18.48 -28.02
C ALA A 98 11.79 -18.22 -29.37
N ALA A 99 12.99 -18.77 -29.54
CA ALA A 99 13.76 -18.63 -30.76
C ALA A 99 12.93 -19.22 -31.92
N PRO A 100 12.76 -18.50 -33.04
CA PRO A 100 12.07 -19.05 -34.20
C PRO A 100 12.86 -20.24 -34.75
N SER A 101 12.19 -21.39 -34.85
CA SER A 101 12.67 -22.61 -35.51
C SER A 101 12.69 -22.49 -37.03
#